data_AF-A0A284VR20-F1
#
_entry.id   AF-A0A284VR20-F1
#
_cell.length_a   1.000
_cell.length_b   1.000
_cell.length_c   1.000
_cell.angle_alpha   90.00
_cell.angle_beta   90.00
_cell.angle_gamma   90.00
#
_symmetry.space_group_name_H-M   'P 1'
#
loop_
_entity.id
_entity.type
_entity.pdbx_description
1 polymer ?
#
loop_
_entity_poly.entity_id
_entity_poly.type
_entity_poly.pdbx_seq_one_letter_code
_entity_poly.pdbx_strand_id
1 'polypeptide(L)'
;MNYLLMILWIITMVLLLLLPYGIALFYQRIFKRKTYPYLFIIALVLYIVSSLQYLFPSLLWRNLFFALGGVLLGSASIRLHHVMTKRWK
;
A
#
# COMPACT_ATOMS: atom_id res chain seq x y z
N MET A 1 20.13 -0.43 -16.55
CA MET A 1 18.68 -0.27 -16.74
C MET A 1 18.46 1.06 -17.45
N ASN A 2 17.79 1.10 -18.61
CA ASN A 2 17.65 2.33 -19.39
C ASN A 2 16.96 3.42 -18.54
N TYR A 3 17.58 4.60 -18.45
CA TYR A 3 17.07 5.73 -17.65
C TYR A 3 15.61 6.09 -17.99
N LEU A 4 15.22 5.92 -19.26
CA LEU A 4 13.86 6.14 -19.74
C LEU A 4 12.82 5.20 -19.10
N LEU A 5 13.17 3.91 -18.91
CA LEU A 5 12.32 2.94 -18.20
C LEU A 5 12.17 3.31 -16.72
N MET A 6 13.23 3.82 -16.10
CA MET A 6 13.22 4.23 -14.70
C MET A 6 12.30 5.45 -14.48
N ILE A 7 12.34 6.42 -15.38
CA ILE A 7 11.46 7.60 -15.34
C ILE A 7 10.00 7.21 -15.53
N LEU A 8 9.69 6.40 -16.55
CA LEU A 8 8.33 5.92 -16.81
C LEU A 8 7.76 5.15 -15.61
N TRP A 9 8.59 4.31 -14.98
CA TRP A 9 8.22 3.55 -13.79
C TRP A 9 7.94 4.45 -12.58
N ILE A 10 8.75 5.50 -12.34
CA ILE A 10 8.47 6.48 -11.28
C ILE A 10 7.11 7.17 -11.52
N ILE A 11 6.84 7.59 -12.76
CA ILE A 11 5.57 8.25 -13.12
C ILE A 11 4.37 7.32 -12.86
N THR A 12 4.47 6.06 -13.27
CA THR A 12 3.38 5.08 -13.04
C THR A 12 3.17 4.83 -11.55
N MET A 13 4.25 4.71 -10.78
CA MET A 13 4.20 4.49 -9.33
C MET A 13 3.54 5.66 -8.60
N VAL A 14 3.80 6.91 -9.00
CA VAL A 14 3.16 8.09 -8.40
C VAL A 14 1.65 8.12 -8.68
N LEU A 15 1.24 7.83 -9.91
CA LEU A 15 -0.18 7.74 -10.28
C LEU A 15 -0.91 6.63 -9.52
N LEU A 16 -0.27 5.45 -9.39
CA LEU A 16 -0.79 4.31 -8.65
C LEU A 16 -0.97 4.57 -7.15
N LEU A 17 -0.23 5.51 -6.56
CA LEU A 17 -0.37 5.90 -5.15
C LEU A 17 -1.43 6.99 -4.94
N LEU A 18 -1.56 7.93 -5.88
CA LEU A 18 -2.54 9.02 -5.79
C LEU A 18 -3.99 8.52 -5.78
N LEU A 19 -4.29 7.48 -6.56
CA LEU A 19 -5.62 6.87 -6.66
C LEU A 19 -6.11 6.32 -5.30
N PRO A 20 -5.39 5.36 -4.66
CA PRO A 20 -5.79 4.83 -3.36
C PRO A 20 -5.76 5.88 -2.24
N TYR A 21 -4.90 6.91 -2.33
CA TYR A 21 -4.91 8.02 -1.38
C TYR A 21 -6.20 8.83 -1.47
N GLY A 22 -6.60 9.19 -2.70
CA GLY A 22 -7.85 9.90 -2.96
C GLY A 22 -9.07 9.13 -2.44
N ILE A 23 -9.09 7.81 -2.66
CA ILE A 23 -10.14 6.92 -2.14
C ILE A 23 -10.12 6.92 -0.60
N ALA A 24 -8.95 6.79 0.04
CA ALA A 24 -8.83 6.78 1.49
C ALA A 24 -9.31 8.10 2.14
N LEU A 25 -8.96 9.25 1.54
CA LEU A 25 -9.44 10.57 1.96
C LEU A 25 -10.95 10.73 1.77
N PHE A 26 -11.49 10.25 0.66
CA PHE A 26 -12.93 10.25 0.40
C PHE A 26 -13.69 9.43 1.46
N TYR A 27 -13.23 8.22 1.75
CA TYR A 27 -13.80 7.38 2.80
C TYR A 27 -13.66 8.01 4.20
N GLN A 28 -12.53 8.67 4.49
CA GLN A 28 -12.37 9.42 5.74
C GLN A 28 -13.42 10.52 5.88
N ARG A 29 -13.66 11.32 4.82
CA ARG A 29 -14.64 12.41 4.83
C ARG A 29 -16.06 11.88 5.01
N ILE A 30 -16.44 10.83 4.30
CA ILE A 30 -17.79 10.28 4.33
C ILE A 30 -18.09 9.57 5.64
N PHE A 31 -17.18 8.71 6.11
CA PHE A 31 -17.45 7.86 7.26
C PHE A 31 -16.96 8.45 8.60
N LYS A 32 -16.37 9.66 8.59
CA LYS A 32 -15.79 10.36 9.76
C LYS A 32 -14.83 9.50 10.61
N ARG A 33 -14.22 8.47 10.01
CA ARG A 33 -13.27 7.57 10.68
C ARG A 33 -11.85 7.89 10.24
N LYS A 34 -10.97 8.18 11.21
CA LYS A 34 -9.56 8.52 10.97
C LYS A 34 -8.67 7.32 10.61
N THR A 35 -9.21 6.10 10.51
CA THR A 35 -8.41 4.87 10.36
C THR A 35 -7.89 4.63 8.94
N TYR A 36 -8.61 5.08 7.91
CA TYR A 36 -8.29 4.82 6.50
C TYR A 36 -6.98 5.49 6.00
N PRO A 37 -6.65 6.73 6.40
CA PRO A 37 -5.38 7.36 6.05
C PRO A 37 -4.15 6.63 6.59
N TYR A 38 -4.21 6.09 7.81
CA TYR A 38 -3.08 5.37 8.40
C TYR A 38 -2.80 4.05 7.65
N LEU A 39 -3.85 3.35 7.22
CA LEU A 39 -3.71 2.16 6.38
C LEU A 39 -3.07 2.50 5.03
N PHE A 40 -3.38 3.67 4.48
CA PHE A 40 -2.74 4.16 3.26
C PHE A 40 -1.24 4.44 3.46
N ILE A 41 -0.85 5.08 4.57
CA ILE A 41 0.57 5.33 4.88
C ILE A 41 1.34 4.01 5.00
N ILE A 42 0.77 3.01 5.66
CA ILE A 42 1.39 1.68 5.78
C ILE A 42 1.56 1.03 4.40
N ALA A 43 0.54 1.08 3.55
CA ALA A 43 0.60 0.54 2.19
C ALA A 43 1.63 1.29 1.33
N LEU A 44 1.73 2.61 1.46
CA LEU A 44 2.71 3.45 0.76
C LEU A 44 4.14 3.09 1.16
N VAL A 45 4.41 2.90 2.45
CA VAL A 45 5.73 2.47 2.95
C VAL A 45 6.09 1.08 2.40
N LEU A 46 5.17 0.12 2.46
CA LEU A 46 5.39 -1.24 1.92
C LEU A 46 5.68 -1.19 0.41
N TYR A 47 4.94 -0.36 -0.32
CA TYR A 47 5.12 -0.20 -1.75
C TYR A 47 6.47 0.42 -2.11
N ILE A 48 6.90 1.48 -1.41
CA ILE A 48 8.22 2.10 -1.60
C ILE A 48 9.33 1.08 -1.35
N VAL A 49 9.23 0.30 -0.28
CA VAL A 49 10.20 -0.74 0.05
C VAL A 49 10.25 -1.82 -1.04
N SER A 50 9.09 -2.31 -1.50
CA SER A 50 9.03 -3.29 -2.60
C SER A 50 9.59 -2.74 -3.91
N SER A 51 9.33 -1.46 -4.19
CA SER A 51 9.84 -0.73 -5.36
C SER A 51 11.36 -0.58 -5.33
N LEU A 52 11.94 -0.23 -4.18
CA LEU A 52 13.39 -0.19 -3.99
C LEU A 52 14.04 -1.56 -4.14
N GLN A 53 13.41 -2.62 -3.62
CA GLN A 53 13.90 -3.98 -3.78
C GLN A 53 13.88 -4.48 -5.23
N TYR A 54 12.90 -4.04 -6.01
CA TYR A 54 12.84 -4.34 -7.44
C TYR A 54 13.99 -3.67 -8.21
N LEU A 55 14.31 -2.41 -7.89
CA LEU A 55 15.40 -1.66 -8.52
C LEU A 55 16.79 -2.13 -8.06
N PHE A 56 16.92 -2.57 -6.80
CA PHE A 56 18.18 -2.96 -6.17
C PHE A 56 18.10 -4.40 -5.64
N PRO A 57 18.29 -5.41 -6.52
CA PRO A 57 18.12 -6.82 -6.16
C PRO A 57 19.18 -7.36 -5.17
N SER A 58 20.23 -6.60 -4.86
CA SER A 58 21.28 -6.96 -3.87
C SER A 58 20.84 -6.80 -2.40
N LEU A 59 19.62 -6.33 -2.15
CA LEU A 59 19.05 -6.21 -0.80
C LEU A 59 18.74 -7.59 -0.20
N LEU A 60 19.60 -8.06 0.70
CA LEU A 60 19.46 -9.35 1.43
C LEU A 60 18.14 -9.50 2.19
N TRP A 61 17.44 -8.41 2.52
CA TRP A 61 16.22 -8.44 3.33
C TRP A 61 14.91 -8.50 2.51
N ARG A 62 15.01 -8.74 1.21
CA ARG A 62 13.86 -8.81 0.28
C ARG A 62 12.75 -9.74 0.77
N ASN A 63 13.12 -10.97 1.14
CA ASN A 63 12.16 -12.00 1.54
C ASN A 63 11.45 -11.66 2.87
N LEU A 64 12.15 -10.99 3.80
CA LEU A 64 11.60 -10.56 5.08
C LEU A 64 10.52 -9.48 4.90
N PHE A 65 10.80 -8.46 4.09
CA PHE A 65 9.81 -7.41 3.83
C PHE A 65 8.63 -7.90 3.01
N PHE A 66 8.85 -8.81 2.06
CA PHE A 66 7.75 -9.46 1.35
C PHE A 66 6.84 -10.24 2.30
N ALA A 67 7.41 -11.04 3.20
CA ALA A 67 6.65 -11.78 4.21
C ALA A 67 5.89 -10.84 5.16
N LEU A 68 6.54 -9.79 5.66
CA LEU A 68 5.90 -8.78 6.53
C LEU A 68 4.76 -8.05 5.81
N GLY A 69 4.95 -7.67 4.55
CA GLY A 69 3.90 -7.07 3.71
C GLY A 69 2.71 -8.01 3.53
N GLY A 70 2.96 -9.29 3.29
CA GLY A 70 1.91 -10.32 3.18
C GLY A 70 1.09 -10.48 4.47
N VAL A 71 1.74 -10.54 5.64
CA VAL A 71 1.06 -10.64 6.94
C VAL A 71 0.25 -9.36 7.24
N LEU A 72 0.79 -8.19 6.91
CA LEU A 72 0.09 -6.91 7.06
C LEU A 72 -1.14 -6.82 6.17
N LEU A 73 -1.03 -7.22 4.90
CA LEU A 73 -2.16 -7.24 3.96
C LEU A 73 -3.23 -8.27 4.40
N GLY A 74 -2.81 -9.47 4.81
CA GLY A 74 -3.72 -10.50 5.31
C GLY A 74 -4.50 -10.05 6.54
N SER A 75 -3.81 -9.48 7.53
CA SER A 75 -4.45 -8.96 8.75
C SER A 75 -5.35 -7.75 8.47
N ALA A 76 -4.95 -6.85 7.56
CA ALA A 76 -5.79 -5.74 7.13
C ALA A 76 -7.07 -6.22 6.41
N SER A 77 -6.96 -7.24 5.55
CA SER A 77 -8.11 -7.85 4.87
C SER A 77 -9.08 -8.50 5.85
N ILE A 78 -8.58 -9.26 6.83
CA ILE A 78 -9.43 -9.87 7.87
C ILE A 78 -10.14 -8.79 8.68
N ARG A 79 -9.44 -7.72 9.05
CA ARG A 79 -10.03 -6.60 9.79
C ARG A 79 -11.08 -5.86 8.96
N LEU A 80 -10.80 -5.63 7.67
CA LEU A 80 -11.74 -5.00 6.74
C LEU A 80 -12.99 -5.86 6.57
N HIS A 81 -12.81 -7.17 6.33
CA HIS A 81 -13.90 -8.13 6.20
C HIS A 81 -14.80 -8.12 7.45
N HIS A 82 -14.20 -8.18 8.63
CA HIS A 82 -14.94 -8.16 9.89
C HIS A 82 -15.67 -6.81 10.13
N VAL A 83 -15.11 -5.68 9.73
CA VAL A 83 -15.78 -4.37 9.82
C VAL A 83 -16.96 -4.27 8.84
N MET A 84 -16.83 -4.87 7.65
CA MET A 84 -17.90 -4.89 6.64
C MET A 84 -19.05 -5.84 7.04
N THR A 85 -18.74 -7.05 7.51
CA THR A 85 -19.75 -8.07 7.86
C THR A 85 -20.46 -7.81 9.19
N LYS A 86 -19.78 -7.24 10.20
CA LYS A 86 -20.45 -6.89 11.48
C LYS A 86 -21.28 -5.62 11.44
N ARG A 87 -21.21 -4.81 10.38
CA ARG A 87 -22.06 -3.61 10.25
C ARG A 87 -23.49 -3.93 9.81
N TRP A 88 -23.75 -5.20 9.45
CA TRP A 88 -25.05 -5.70 8.93
C TRP A 88 -25.77 -6.65 9.90
N LYS A 89 -25.29 -6.80 11.14
CA LYS A 89 -26.03 -7.38 12.27
C LYS A 89 -26.41 -6.26 13.22
#